data_AF-A0A535GP51-F1
#
_entry.id   AF-A0A535GP51-F1
#
_cell.length_a   1.000
_cell.length_b   1.000
_cell.length_c   1.000
_cell.angle_alpha   90.00
_cell.angle_beta   90.00
_cell.angle_gamma   90.00
#
_symmetry.space_group_name_H-M   'P 1'
#
loop_
_entity.id
_entity.type
_entity.pdbx_description
1 polymer ?
#
loop_
_entity_poly.entity_id
_entity_poly.type
_entity_poly.pdbx_seq_one_letter_code
_entity_poly.pdbx_strand_id
1 'polypeptide(L)'
;MQVNDSNVRTSETVWSAGDNLPLCSNNWGSGGGVSENTDFKRPAWQVGTGTTTSYDGALTHVFIRPLDFVNTVEAPNGLRQVPDVAAAAYPNIAIYYKGAWVASGGTSAAAPIWAAGALLVNQALQQKGKPALGGVPEFYSLANHPGNFHPYNDIAIGDNLFYSATKGWDYTTGWGSPNFNDILQLELNQ
;
A
#
# COMPACT_ATOMS: atom_id res chain seq x y z
N MET A 1 -6.35 -4.82 -8.00
CA MET A 1 -5.72 -4.99 -9.32
C MET A 1 -6.63 -5.81 -10.21
N GLN A 2 -6.91 -5.31 -11.41
CA GLN A 2 -7.60 -6.04 -12.47
C GLN A 2 -6.57 -6.45 -13.53
N VAL A 3 -6.73 -7.66 -14.07
CA VAL A 3 -5.90 -8.21 -15.14
C VAL A 3 -6.81 -8.73 -16.24
N ASN A 4 -6.39 -8.61 -17.50
CA ASN A 4 -7.11 -9.21 -18.63
C ASN A 4 -6.68 -10.67 -18.85
N ASP A 5 -7.28 -11.34 -19.83
CA ASP A 5 -7.02 -12.75 -20.18
C ASP A 5 -5.56 -13.03 -20.60
N SER A 6 -4.80 -11.98 -20.94
CA SER A 6 -3.36 -12.06 -21.25
C SER A 6 -2.47 -11.81 -20.03
N ASN A 7 -3.03 -11.78 -18.81
CA ASN A 7 -2.35 -11.44 -17.57
C ASN A 7 -1.72 -10.03 -17.56
N VAL A 8 -2.28 -9.09 -18.35
CA VAL A 8 -1.83 -7.70 -18.36
C VAL A 8 -2.69 -6.89 -17.40
N ARG A 9 -2.03 -6.11 -16.51
CA ARG A 9 -2.69 -5.15 -15.62
C ARG A 9 -3.49 -4.14 -16.42
N THR A 10 -4.77 -4.01 -16.12
CA THR A 10 -5.68 -3.07 -16.81
C THR A 10 -6.05 -1.89 -15.92
N SER A 11 -6.23 -2.11 -14.62
CA SER A 11 -6.50 -1.07 -13.65
C SER A 11 -6.18 -1.51 -12.22
N GLU A 12 -6.06 -0.54 -11.33
CA GLU A 12 -5.95 -0.78 -9.90
C GLU A 12 -6.53 0.40 -9.15
N THR A 13 -7.33 0.10 -8.13
CA THR A 13 -7.97 1.07 -7.24
C THR A 13 -7.76 0.60 -5.81
N VAL A 14 -7.99 1.50 -4.84
CA VAL A 14 -7.99 1.14 -3.42
C VAL A 14 -8.96 -0.02 -3.20
N TRP A 15 -8.55 -0.98 -2.37
CA TRP A 15 -9.46 -2.00 -1.89
C TRP A 15 -10.35 -1.40 -0.79
N SER A 16 -11.64 -1.28 -1.09
CA SER A 16 -12.66 -0.89 -0.15
C SER A 16 -13.92 -1.74 -0.37
N ALA A 17 -14.80 -1.79 0.63
CA ALA A 17 -16.09 -2.47 0.52
C ALA A 17 -17.05 -1.80 -0.48
N GLY A 18 -16.71 -0.63 -1.04
CA GLY A 18 -17.54 0.12 -2.01
C GLY A 18 -18.83 0.70 -1.43
N ASP A 19 -19.25 0.22 -0.26
CA ASP A 19 -20.48 0.63 0.39
C ASP A 19 -20.38 2.05 0.96
N ASN A 20 -19.18 2.54 1.30
CA ASN A 20 -18.93 3.83 1.97
C ASN A 20 -20.04 4.22 2.97
N LEU A 21 -20.64 3.20 3.59
CA LEU A 21 -21.81 3.37 4.43
C LEU A 21 -21.28 3.92 5.74
N PRO A 22 -21.92 4.96 6.30
CA PRO A 22 -21.57 5.53 7.59
C PRO A 22 -22.03 4.61 8.73
N LEU A 23 -21.63 3.35 8.67
CA LEU A 23 -21.90 2.29 9.62
C LEU A 23 -20.55 1.63 9.94
N CYS A 24 -20.36 1.15 11.17
CA CYS A 24 -19.26 0.25 11.53
C CYS A 24 -19.44 -1.14 10.87
N SER A 25 -19.79 -1.16 9.60
CA SER A 25 -20.01 -2.31 8.74
C SER A 25 -19.23 -2.17 7.42
N ASN A 26 -18.27 -1.23 7.33
CA ASN A 26 -17.13 -1.46 6.45
C ASN A 26 -16.47 -2.75 6.94
N ASN A 27 -16.90 -3.87 6.37
CA ASN A 27 -16.39 -5.16 6.76
C ASN A 27 -14.95 -5.30 6.27
N TRP A 28 -14.59 -4.72 5.11
CA TRP A 28 -13.35 -5.02 4.37
C TRP A 28 -12.79 -3.80 3.62
N GLY A 29 -11.51 -3.51 3.80
CA GLY A 29 -10.78 -2.50 3.04
C GLY A 29 -9.30 -2.47 3.41
N SER A 30 -8.52 -1.70 2.65
CA SER A 30 -7.11 -1.50 2.93
C SER A 30 -6.95 -0.79 4.27
N GLY A 31 -6.24 -1.42 5.21
CA GLY A 31 -5.80 -0.73 6.42
C GLY A 31 -4.77 0.36 6.06
N GLY A 32 -4.82 1.48 6.78
CA GLY A 32 -3.87 2.56 6.57
C GLY A 32 -4.28 3.83 7.30
N GLY A 33 -3.37 4.79 7.41
CA GLY A 33 -3.51 5.95 8.26
C GLY A 33 -2.21 6.33 8.98
N VAL A 34 -2.34 6.99 10.12
CA VAL A 34 -1.20 7.46 10.91
C VAL A 34 -1.20 6.82 12.30
N SER A 35 -0.01 6.53 12.82
CA SER A 35 0.16 6.07 14.20
C SER A 35 -0.25 7.16 15.18
N GLU A 36 -0.95 6.78 16.25
CA GLU A 36 -1.24 7.63 17.41
C GLU A 36 -0.29 7.35 18.59
N ASN A 37 0.52 6.29 18.50
CA ASN A 37 1.55 6.03 19.49
C ASN A 37 2.79 6.88 19.17
N THR A 38 3.15 7.74 20.12
CA THR A 38 4.26 8.69 20.03
C THR A 38 5.64 8.05 20.02
N ASP A 39 5.77 6.75 20.33
CA ASP A 39 6.99 5.96 20.17
C ASP A 39 7.38 5.81 18.69
N PHE A 40 6.39 5.77 17.79
CA PHE A 40 6.63 5.63 16.35
C PHE A 40 6.70 7.00 15.68
N LYS A 41 7.82 7.72 15.89
CA LYS A 41 8.10 8.98 15.19
C LYS A 41 8.12 8.78 13.67
N ARG A 42 7.67 9.79 12.91
CA ARG A 42 7.76 9.77 11.45
C ARG A 42 9.25 9.69 11.07
N PRO A 43 9.68 8.61 10.41
CA PRO A 43 11.07 8.46 10.05
C PRO A 43 11.45 9.43 8.92
N ALA A 44 12.73 9.82 8.87
CA ALA A 44 13.21 10.81 7.90
C ALA A 44 12.98 10.38 6.43
N TRP A 45 13.08 9.07 6.14
CA TRP A 45 12.81 8.52 4.81
C TRP A 45 11.32 8.59 4.39
N GLN A 46 10.41 8.81 5.34
CA GLN A 46 8.98 9.05 5.07
C GLN A 46 8.66 10.55 4.94
N VAL A 47 9.67 11.42 4.84
CA VAL A 47 9.52 12.88 4.66
C VAL A 47 10.17 13.28 3.35
N GLY A 48 9.40 13.81 2.41
CA GLY A 48 9.92 14.30 1.14
C GLY A 48 8.91 14.33 0.01
N THR A 49 9.41 14.47 -1.21
CA THR A 49 8.62 14.48 -2.44
C THR A 49 7.66 13.30 -2.50
N GLY A 50 6.42 13.55 -2.92
CA GLY A 50 5.40 12.52 -3.05
C GLY A 50 4.82 11.99 -1.74
N THR A 51 5.24 12.46 -0.55
CA THR A 51 4.69 12.03 0.76
C THR A 51 3.83 13.08 1.46
N THR A 52 3.34 14.06 0.70
CA THR A 52 2.65 15.26 1.21
C THR A 52 1.13 15.11 1.31
N THR A 53 0.67 13.90 1.63
CA THR A 53 -0.77 13.61 1.76
C THR A 53 -1.28 14.03 3.13
N SER A 54 -2.41 14.73 3.16
CA SER A 54 -3.04 15.25 4.37
C SER A 54 -4.49 14.81 4.50
N TYR A 55 -4.92 14.60 5.74
CA TYR A 55 -6.29 14.34 6.16
C TYR A 55 -6.50 15.05 7.51
N ASP A 56 -7.46 15.95 7.60
CA ASP A 56 -7.67 16.79 8.79
C ASP A 56 -8.70 16.22 9.78
N GLY A 57 -9.15 14.97 9.57
CA GLY A 57 -10.15 14.36 10.44
C GLY A 57 -11.58 14.84 10.19
N ALA A 58 -11.85 15.53 9.07
CA ALA A 58 -13.21 15.95 8.72
C ALA A 58 -14.17 14.75 8.73
N LEU A 59 -15.15 14.81 9.64
CA LEU A 59 -16.08 13.73 9.99
C LEU A 59 -17.12 13.40 8.91
N THR A 60 -16.96 13.85 7.67
CA THR A 60 -18.00 13.72 6.63
C THR A 60 -18.36 12.27 6.30
N HIS A 61 -17.54 11.30 6.73
CA HIS A 61 -17.75 9.86 6.54
C HIS A 61 -17.77 9.03 7.84
N VAL A 62 -17.75 9.65 9.03
CA VAL A 62 -17.58 8.93 10.32
C VAL A 62 -18.79 9.12 11.23
N PHE A 63 -19.65 8.09 11.31
CA PHE A 63 -20.60 7.98 12.43
C PHE A 63 -19.86 7.37 13.62
N ILE A 64 -19.43 8.25 14.53
CA ILE A 64 -18.79 7.89 15.78
C ILE A 64 -19.80 7.06 16.59
N ARG A 65 -19.42 5.86 17.05
CA ARG A 65 -20.10 5.29 18.22
C ARG A 65 -19.91 6.30 19.35
N PRO A 66 -20.93 6.65 20.15
CA PRO A 66 -20.87 7.79 21.09
C PRO A 66 -19.76 7.74 22.17
N LEU A 67 -18.86 6.75 22.15
CA LEU A 67 -17.85 6.49 23.17
C LEU A 67 -16.45 6.08 22.63
N ASP A 68 -16.24 5.91 21.32
CA ASP A 68 -15.02 5.20 20.85
C ASP A 68 -13.89 6.10 20.31
N PHE A 69 -14.14 7.35 19.90
CA PHE A 69 -13.07 8.29 19.55
C PHE A 69 -13.47 9.73 19.91
N VAL A 70 -12.84 10.29 20.95
CA VAL A 70 -13.15 11.63 21.47
C VAL A 70 -12.37 12.72 20.72
N ASN A 71 -11.38 12.35 19.89
CA ASN A 71 -10.48 13.28 19.20
C ASN A 71 -10.46 13.03 17.69
N THR A 72 -10.52 14.09 16.89
CA THR A 72 -10.26 14.06 15.45
C THR A 72 -8.79 13.70 15.22
N VAL A 73 -8.53 12.74 14.32
CA VAL A 73 -7.17 12.38 13.91
C VAL A 73 -6.77 13.30 12.75
N GLU A 74 -5.80 14.17 13.01
CA GLU A 74 -5.11 14.92 11.95
C GLU A 74 -3.94 14.08 11.41
N ALA A 75 -3.74 14.10 10.10
CA ALA A 75 -2.64 13.48 9.41
C ALA A 75 -2.12 14.46 8.33
N PRO A 76 -0.80 14.67 8.21
CA PRO A 76 0.25 14.04 8.98
C PRO A 76 0.38 14.63 10.41
N ASN A 77 0.50 13.79 11.44
CA ASN A 77 0.71 14.21 12.84
C ASN A 77 2.19 14.15 13.30
N GLY A 78 3.12 13.92 12.36
CA GLY A 78 4.55 13.73 12.67
C GLY A 78 4.93 12.34 13.19
N LEU A 79 4.03 11.36 13.14
CA LEU A 79 4.26 9.95 13.49
C LEU A 79 4.26 9.04 12.24
N ARG A 80 4.62 7.76 12.44
CA ARG A 80 4.72 6.74 11.38
C ARG A 80 3.39 6.58 10.66
N GLN A 81 3.43 6.66 9.33
CA GLN A 81 2.26 6.57 8.46
C GLN A 81 2.26 5.23 7.74
N VAL A 82 1.09 4.61 7.53
CA VAL A 82 0.92 3.29 6.89
C VAL A 82 -0.07 3.37 5.73
N PRO A 83 0.04 2.47 4.74
CA PRO A 83 1.10 1.48 4.54
C PRO A 83 2.33 2.05 3.83
N ASP A 84 3.41 1.27 3.71
CA ASP A 84 4.58 1.67 2.91
C ASP A 84 4.35 1.39 1.42
N VAL A 85 3.72 0.26 1.10
CA VAL A 85 3.43 -0.26 -0.24
C VAL A 85 2.13 -1.08 -0.21
N ALA A 86 1.56 -1.38 -1.39
CA ALA A 86 0.36 -2.19 -1.56
C ALA A 86 0.57 -3.38 -2.50
N ALA A 87 -0.40 -4.29 -2.52
CA ALA A 87 -0.55 -5.34 -3.53
C ALA A 87 -2.02 -5.77 -3.60
N ALA A 88 -2.35 -6.69 -4.49
CA ALA A 88 -3.72 -7.18 -4.67
C ALA A 88 -4.28 -7.76 -3.36
N ALA A 89 -5.46 -7.26 -2.96
CA ALA A 89 -6.13 -7.64 -1.71
C ALA A 89 -7.63 -7.94 -1.88
N TYR A 90 -8.20 -7.77 -3.08
CA TYR A 90 -9.62 -8.08 -3.31
C TYR A 90 -9.86 -9.60 -3.14
N PRO A 91 -11.02 -10.06 -2.62
CA PRO A 91 -11.30 -11.47 -2.36
C PRO A 91 -11.59 -12.29 -3.63
N ASN A 92 -10.72 -12.22 -4.63
CA ASN A 92 -10.75 -12.99 -5.87
C ASN A 92 -9.45 -13.79 -6.10
N ILE A 93 -8.62 -13.94 -5.07
CA ILE A 93 -7.37 -14.71 -5.13
C ILE A 93 -7.71 -16.17 -4.82
N ALA A 94 -7.48 -17.07 -5.77
CA ALA A 94 -7.74 -18.49 -5.59
C ALA A 94 -6.71 -19.11 -4.62
N ILE A 95 -7.21 -19.78 -3.59
CA ILE A 95 -6.40 -20.60 -2.68
C ILE A 95 -6.99 -22.01 -2.61
N TYR A 96 -6.14 -23.02 -2.38
CA TYR A 96 -6.60 -24.37 -2.11
C TYR A 96 -6.65 -24.61 -0.60
N TYR A 97 -7.85 -24.81 -0.05
CA TYR A 97 -8.08 -24.93 1.38
C TYR A 97 -9.06 -26.06 1.68
N LYS A 98 -8.70 -26.94 2.62
CA LYS A 98 -9.53 -28.09 3.05
C LYS A 98 -10.08 -28.94 1.89
N GLY A 99 -9.28 -29.16 0.84
CA GLY A 99 -9.66 -30.01 -0.28
C GLY A 99 -10.52 -29.33 -1.36
N ALA A 100 -10.66 -28.00 -1.33
CA ALA A 100 -11.39 -27.25 -2.33
C ALA A 100 -10.68 -25.96 -2.72
N TRP A 101 -10.91 -25.50 -3.94
CA TRP A 101 -10.56 -24.16 -4.37
C TRP A 101 -11.56 -23.16 -3.79
N VAL A 102 -11.06 -22.14 -3.11
CA VAL A 102 -11.86 -21.04 -2.56
C VAL A 102 -11.24 -19.69 -2.91
N ALA A 103 -12.06 -18.66 -3.02
CA ALA A 103 -11.59 -17.29 -3.17
C ALA A 103 -11.23 -16.71 -1.80
N SER A 104 -10.11 -16.00 -1.74
CA SER A 104 -9.61 -15.31 -0.56
C SER A 104 -9.00 -13.96 -0.97
N GLY A 105 -8.64 -13.14 0.00
CA GLY A 105 -8.07 -11.82 -0.21
C GLY A 105 -7.55 -11.22 1.09
N GLY A 106 -7.70 -9.92 1.22
CA GLY A 106 -7.18 -9.15 2.34
C GLY A 106 -5.72 -8.73 2.17
N THR A 107 -5.29 -7.80 3.01
CA THR A 107 -3.88 -7.43 3.14
C THR A 107 -3.01 -8.62 3.57
N SER A 108 -3.62 -9.64 4.20
CA SER A 108 -2.99 -10.95 4.45
C SER A 108 -2.58 -11.68 3.16
N ALA A 109 -3.27 -11.48 2.04
CA ALA A 109 -2.86 -11.98 0.73
C ALA A 109 -1.87 -11.03 0.03
N ALA A 110 -2.01 -9.71 0.26
CA ALA A 110 -1.09 -8.72 -0.28
C ALA A 110 0.36 -8.90 0.23
N ALA A 111 0.53 -9.19 1.52
CA ALA A 111 1.85 -9.38 2.13
C ALA A 111 2.69 -10.50 1.47
N PRO A 112 2.19 -11.75 1.30
CA PRO A 112 2.95 -12.80 0.63
C PRO A 112 3.14 -12.55 -0.88
N ILE A 113 2.23 -11.84 -1.56
CA ILE A 113 2.42 -11.43 -2.96
C ILE A 113 3.66 -10.53 -3.06
N TRP A 114 3.77 -9.54 -2.18
CA TRP A 114 4.92 -8.62 -2.17
C TRP A 114 6.22 -9.36 -1.83
N ALA A 115 6.18 -10.21 -0.79
CA ALA A 115 7.34 -11.00 -0.37
C ALA A 115 7.86 -11.93 -1.47
N ALA A 116 6.97 -12.60 -2.22
CA ALA A 116 7.35 -13.46 -3.32
C ALA A 116 8.04 -12.70 -4.45
N GLY A 117 7.54 -11.52 -4.83
CA GLY A 117 8.19 -10.71 -5.86
C GLY A 117 9.54 -10.15 -5.43
N ALA A 118 9.67 -9.68 -4.18
CA ALA A 118 10.94 -9.23 -3.63
C ALA A 118 11.98 -10.36 -3.59
N LEU A 119 11.56 -11.60 -3.26
CA LEU A 119 12.42 -12.78 -3.33
C LEU A 119 12.94 -13.03 -4.75
N LEU A 120 12.10 -12.90 -5.77
CA LEU A 120 12.51 -13.07 -7.18
C LEU A 120 13.51 -11.99 -7.62
N VAL A 121 13.31 -10.74 -7.20
CA VAL A 121 14.29 -9.67 -7.43
C VAL A 121 15.62 -10.01 -6.77
N ASN A 122 15.61 -10.41 -5.50
CA ASN A 122 16.82 -10.79 -4.76
C ASN A 122 17.56 -11.97 -5.43
N GLN A 123 16.82 -12.96 -5.93
CA GLN A 123 17.41 -14.08 -6.66
C GLN A 123 18.13 -13.60 -7.93
N ALA A 124 17.53 -12.67 -8.69
CA ALA A 124 18.13 -12.10 -9.88
C ALA A 124 19.37 -11.24 -9.55
N LEU A 125 19.32 -10.43 -8.49
CA LEU A 125 20.45 -9.63 -8.01
C LEU A 125 21.63 -10.50 -7.57
N GLN A 126 21.35 -11.57 -6.83
CA GLN A 126 22.36 -12.53 -6.38
C GLN A 126 23.08 -13.18 -7.57
N GLN A 127 22.36 -13.57 -8.62
CA GLN A 127 22.96 -14.13 -9.85
C GLN A 127 23.89 -13.14 -10.57
N LYS A 128 23.74 -11.84 -10.31
CA LYS A 128 24.58 -10.77 -10.85
C LYS A 128 25.64 -10.27 -9.87
N GLY A 129 25.78 -10.92 -8.70
CA GLY A 129 26.72 -10.51 -7.66
C GLY A 129 26.37 -9.17 -7.00
N LYS A 130 25.11 -8.74 -7.07
CA LYS A 130 24.58 -7.53 -6.42
C LYS A 130 24.02 -7.86 -5.03
N PRO A 131 23.99 -6.88 -4.10
CA PRO A 131 23.30 -7.06 -2.82
C PRO A 131 21.79 -7.30 -3.04
N ALA A 132 21.14 -7.92 -2.05
CA ALA A 132 19.69 -8.03 -2.02
C ALA A 132 19.05 -6.67 -1.71
N LEU A 133 17.78 -6.51 -2.07
CA LEU A 133 16.94 -5.38 -1.66
C LEU A 133 17.03 -5.16 -0.15
N GLY A 134 17.23 -3.92 0.25
CA GLY A 134 17.26 -3.50 1.63
C GLY A 134 15.88 -3.40 2.27
N GLY A 135 15.84 -2.70 3.41
CA GLY A 135 14.61 -2.51 4.18
C GLY A 135 13.74 -1.37 3.66
N VAL A 136 12.69 -1.04 4.44
CA VAL A 136 11.72 0.02 4.12
C VAL A 136 12.34 1.36 3.66
N PRO A 137 13.47 1.86 4.21
CA PRO A 137 14.08 3.10 3.71
C PRO A 137 14.40 3.06 2.20
N GLU A 138 14.82 1.90 1.69
CA GLU A 138 15.14 1.71 0.28
C GLU A 138 13.89 1.82 -0.59
N PHE A 139 12.73 1.40 -0.09
CA PHE A 139 11.47 1.48 -0.83
C PHE A 139 11.10 2.93 -1.15
N TYR A 140 11.33 3.83 -0.19
CA TYR A 140 11.12 5.27 -0.34
C TYR A 140 12.19 5.93 -1.22
N SER A 141 13.43 5.43 -1.18
CA SER A 141 14.50 5.85 -2.09
C SER A 141 14.16 5.49 -3.53
N LEU A 142 13.73 4.26 -3.78
CA LEU A 142 13.29 3.78 -5.09
C LEU A 142 12.12 4.61 -5.63
N ALA A 143 11.12 4.90 -4.81
CA ALA A 143 9.96 5.69 -5.23
C ALA A 143 10.33 7.08 -5.77
N ASN A 144 11.42 7.65 -5.25
CA ASN A 144 11.92 8.96 -5.62
C ASN A 144 13.14 8.90 -6.56
N HIS A 145 13.47 7.72 -7.09
CA HIS A 145 14.62 7.58 -7.97
C HIS A 145 14.41 8.41 -9.25
N PRO A 146 15.38 9.25 -9.67
CA PRO A 146 15.23 10.06 -10.86
C PRO A 146 15.24 9.19 -12.14
N GLY A 147 14.53 9.62 -13.18
CA GLY A 147 14.55 8.97 -14.49
C GLY A 147 13.21 8.36 -14.90
N ASN A 148 13.28 7.35 -15.79
CA ASN A 148 12.11 6.79 -16.48
C ASN A 148 11.63 5.46 -15.90
N PHE A 149 12.24 4.98 -14.81
CA PHE A 149 11.79 3.77 -14.13
C PHE A 149 10.69 4.13 -13.12
N HIS A 150 9.64 3.31 -13.10
CA HIS A 150 8.48 3.48 -12.23
C HIS A 150 8.39 2.24 -11.33
N PRO A 151 9.14 2.19 -10.21
CA PRO A 151 9.22 1.01 -9.35
C PRO A 151 7.90 0.70 -8.64
N TYR A 152 6.99 1.66 -8.59
CA TYR A 152 5.63 1.47 -8.08
C TYR A 152 4.60 1.97 -9.08
N ASN A 153 3.48 1.28 -9.09
CA ASN A 153 2.28 1.72 -9.74
C ASN A 153 1.46 2.52 -8.72
N ASP A 154 1.48 3.85 -8.88
CA ASP A 154 0.69 4.79 -8.07
C ASP A 154 -0.82 4.52 -8.22
N ILE A 155 -1.52 4.40 -7.09
CA ILE A 155 -2.95 4.10 -7.02
C ILE A 155 -3.64 5.34 -6.45
N ALA A 156 -4.14 6.20 -7.34
CA ALA A 156 -4.73 7.49 -6.97
C ALA A 156 -6.28 7.52 -7.01
N ILE A 157 -6.94 6.35 -7.05
CA ILE A 157 -8.40 6.24 -7.18
C ILE A 157 -8.98 5.31 -6.10
N GLY A 158 -9.94 5.83 -5.34
CA GLY A 158 -10.65 5.13 -4.28
C GLY A 158 -10.33 5.71 -2.91
N ASP A 159 -10.81 5.04 -1.86
CA ASP A 159 -10.62 5.43 -0.47
C ASP A 159 -10.64 4.18 0.42
N ASN A 160 -10.20 4.31 1.67
CA ASN A 160 -10.36 3.28 2.69
C ASN A 160 -11.34 3.71 3.80
N LEU A 161 -12.45 4.36 3.42
CA LEU A 161 -13.42 5.07 4.26
C LEU A 161 -12.92 6.39 4.85
N PHE A 162 -11.71 6.40 5.42
CA PHE A 162 -11.18 7.59 6.13
C PHE A 162 -10.24 8.42 5.26
N TYR A 163 -9.39 7.75 4.48
CA TYR A 163 -8.40 8.40 3.65
C TYR A 163 -8.71 8.15 2.18
N SER A 164 -8.62 9.21 1.38
CA SER A 164 -8.68 9.11 -0.07
C SER A 164 -7.31 8.76 -0.64
N ALA A 165 -7.29 7.97 -1.70
CA ALA A 165 -6.11 7.79 -2.52
C ALA A 165 -5.74 9.11 -3.21
N THR A 166 -4.45 9.36 -3.37
CA THR A 166 -3.92 10.58 -3.98
C THR A 166 -2.69 10.26 -4.82
N LYS A 167 -2.24 11.21 -5.64
CA LYS A 167 -1.00 11.04 -6.40
C LYS A 167 0.20 10.95 -5.44
N GLY A 168 1.02 9.92 -5.60
CA GLY A 168 2.21 9.67 -4.79
C GLY A 168 1.92 8.69 -3.64
N TRP A 169 2.61 8.87 -2.52
CA TRP A 169 2.34 8.11 -1.31
C TRP A 169 1.04 8.57 -0.66
N ASP A 170 0.16 7.63 -0.33
CA ASP A 170 -1.07 7.91 0.42
C ASP A 170 -1.36 6.90 1.53
N TYR A 171 -2.29 7.26 2.41
CA TYR A 171 -2.69 6.45 3.57
C TYR A 171 -3.51 5.20 3.19
N THR A 172 -3.81 4.97 1.91
CA THR A 172 -4.63 3.84 1.47
C THR A 172 -3.78 2.73 0.85
N THR A 173 -2.72 3.10 0.14
CA THR A 173 -1.90 2.17 -0.64
C THR A 173 -0.39 2.45 -0.55
N GLY A 174 0.03 3.45 0.23
CA GLY A 174 1.43 3.85 0.31
C GLY A 174 1.90 4.32 -1.05
N TRP A 175 3.08 3.86 -1.50
CA TRP A 175 3.56 4.13 -2.87
C TRP A 175 2.81 3.35 -3.98
N GLY A 176 1.89 2.46 -3.60
CA GLY A 176 1.15 1.60 -4.53
C GLY A 176 1.78 0.23 -4.73
N SER A 177 1.45 -0.44 -5.84
CA SER A 177 1.84 -1.83 -6.10
C SER A 177 3.20 -1.93 -6.81
N PRO A 178 4.07 -2.90 -6.46
CA PRO A 178 5.43 -2.95 -7.00
C PRO A 178 5.46 -3.29 -8.50
N ASN A 179 6.31 -2.58 -9.24
CA ASN A 179 6.80 -3.00 -10.54
C ASN A 179 8.20 -3.64 -10.34
N PHE A 180 8.21 -4.95 -10.11
CA PHE A 180 9.45 -5.67 -9.82
C PHE A 180 10.48 -5.63 -10.96
N ASN A 181 10.04 -5.46 -12.20
CA ASN A 181 10.97 -5.30 -13.32
C ASN A 181 11.75 -3.99 -13.20
N ASP A 182 11.05 -2.88 -12.98
CA ASP A 182 11.69 -1.57 -12.85
C ASP A 182 12.53 -1.48 -11.56
N ILE A 183 12.06 -2.07 -10.46
CA ILE A 183 12.87 -2.22 -9.23
C ILE A 183 14.18 -2.96 -9.56
N LEU A 184 14.10 -4.12 -10.22
CA LEU A 184 15.30 -4.87 -10.60
C LEU A 184 16.23 -4.06 -11.52
N GLN A 185 15.70 -3.31 -12.49
CA GLN A 185 16.53 -2.48 -13.36
C GLN A 185 17.23 -1.37 -12.57
N LEU A 186 16.53 -0.73 -11.63
CA LEU A 186 17.13 0.29 -10.76
C LEU A 186 18.28 -0.31 -9.94
N GLU A 187 18.04 -1.44 -9.27
CA GLU A 187 19.05 -2.11 -8.44
C GLU A 187 20.25 -2.63 -9.24
N LEU A 188 20.06 -3.08 -10.49
CA LEU A 188 21.17 -3.52 -11.34
C LEU A 188 22.07 -2.34 -11.77
N ASN A 189 21.49 -1.13 -11.86
CA ASN A 189 22.16 0.07 -12.34
C ASN A 189 22.80 0.91 -11.22
N GLN A 190 22.55 0.59 -9.95
CA GLN A 190 23.29 1.12 -8.79
C GLN A 190 24.72 0.58 -8.77
#